data_AF-A0A7J0G427-F1
#
_entry.id   AF-A0A7J0G427-F1
#
_cell.length_a   1.000
_cell.length_b   1.000
_cell.length_c   1.000
_cell.angle_alpha   90.00
_cell.angle_beta   90.00
_cell.angle_gamma   90.00
#
_symmetry.space_group_name_H-M   'P 1'
#
loop_
_entity.id
_entity.type
_entity.pdbx_description
1 polymer ?
#
loop_
_entity_poly.entity_id
_entity_poly.type
_entity_poly.pdbx_seq_one_letter_code
_entity_poly.pdbx_strand_id
1 'polypeptide(L)'
;MTTTEALEHLLHTAKVDPHRLLQQTVCYDWWFSWTFSVSWGYAVQVFGNHMFLLDVLRAQQTFEPWRRGNPLAEAFNFDTRDHHMDPCRRPTVFFFNRANFSRDGRIKSSYRGLIS
;
A
#
# COMPACT_ATOMS: atom_id res chain seq x y z
N MET A 1 8.17 -2.94 -16.49
CA MET A 1 7.10 -3.83 -16.06
C MET A 1 5.84 -3.40 -16.77
N THR A 2 5.35 -4.21 -17.70
CA THR A 2 4.08 -3.98 -18.39
C THR A 2 2.90 -4.29 -17.47
N THR A 3 1.67 -3.92 -17.85
CA THR A 3 0.47 -4.21 -17.07
C THR A 3 0.25 -5.71 -16.88
N THR A 4 0.53 -6.51 -17.91
CA THR A 4 0.43 -7.98 -17.87
C THR A 4 1.49 -8.59 -16.96
N GLU A 5 2.75 -8.14 -17.05
CA GLU A 5 3.82 -8.57 -16.14
C GLU A 5 3.49 -8.21 -14.68
N ALA A 6 2.86 -7.05 -14.45
CA ALA A 6 2.43 -6.65 -13.12
C ALA A 6 1.32 -7.52 -12.54
N LEU A 7 0.35 -7.89 -13.38
CA LEU A 7 -0.70 -8.83 -12.98
C LEU A 7 -0.14 -10.21 -12.68
N GLU A 8 0.74 -10.74 -13.54
CA GLU A 8 1.40 -12.02 -13.31
C GLU A 8 2.23 -12.03 -12.02
N HIS A 9 2.94 -10.93 -11.74
CA HIS A 9 3.71 -10.77 -10.51
C HIS A 9 2.82 -10.77 -9.27
N LEU A 10 1.68 -10.07 -9.30
CA LEU A 10 0.68 -10.10 -8.22
C LEU A 10 0.12 -11.52 -8.04
N LEU A 11 -0.27 -12.19 -9.12
CA LEU A 11 -0.83 -13.55 -9.08
C LEU A 11 0.19 -14.60 -8.64
N HIS A 12 1.47 -14.38 -8.86
CA HIS A 12 2.52 -15.25 -8.32
C HIS A 12 2.47 -15.32 -6.79
N THR A 13 2.12 -14.21 -6.12
CA THR A 13 1.98 -14.16 -4.66
C THR A 13 0.80 -14.99 -4.16
N ALA A 14 -0.29 -14.99 -4.92
CA ALA A 14 -1.50 -15.76 -4.60
C ALA A 14 -1.23 -17.27 -4.57
N LYS A 15 -0.21 -17.75 -5.30
CA LYS A 15 0.21 -19.16 -5.25
C LYS A 15 0.86 -19.56 -3.92
N VAL A 16 1.40 -18.59 -3.16
CA VAL A 16 2.06 -18.84 -1.87
C VAL A 16 1.04 -18.85 -0.74
N ASP A 17 0.14 -17.86 -0.71
CA ASP A 17 -0.89 -17.71 0.33
C ASP A 17 -2.06 -16.89 -0.22
N PRO A 18 -3.05 -17.55 -0.86
CA PRO A 18 -4.16 -16.85 -1.48
C PRO A 18 -5.10 -16.20 -0.45
N HIS A 19 -5.16 -16.74 0.77
CA HIS A 19 -6.09 -16.29 1.81
C HIS A 19 -5.74 -14.91 2.36
N ARG A 20 -4.46 -14.53 2.31
CA ARG A 20 -3.97 -13.24 2.80
C ARG A 20 -3.75 -12.21 1.70
N LEU A 21 -4.05 -12.55 0.44
CA LEU A 21 -3.84 -11.64 -0.69
C LEU A 21 -4.61 -10.33 -0.50
N LEU A 22 -3.91 -9.19 -0.62
CA LEU A 22 -4.45 -7.84 -0.41
C LEU A 22 -4.99 -7.56 1.00
N GLN A 23 -4.84 -8.50 1.95
CA GLN A 23 -5.20 -8.23 3.33
C GLN A 23 -4.30 -7.13 3.88
N GLN A 24 -4.93 -6.12 4.47
CA GLN A 24 -4.26 -5.01 5.13
C GLN A 24 -4.09 -5.31 6.62
N THR A 25 -2.89 -5.10 7.15
CA THR A 25 -2.58 -5.14 8.58
C THR A 25 -1.91 -3.83 8.96
N VAL A 26 -2.36 -3.21 10.06
CA VAL A 26 -1.78 -1.97 10.57
C VAL A 26 -1.03 -2.27 11.86
N CYS A 27 0.25 -1.88 11.90
CA CYS A 27 1.11 -2.05 13.06
C CYS A 27 1.58 -0.67 13.55
N TYR A 28 1.66 -0.53 14.87
CA TYR A 28 2.16 0.68 15.52
C TYR A 28 3.48 0.39 16.20
N ASP A 29 4.46 1.23 15.94
CA ASP A 29 5.72 1.24 16.68
C ASP A 29 5.67 2.29 17.77
N TRP A 30 5.87 1.86 19.02
CA TRP A 30 5.71 2.73 20.18
C TRP A 30 6.94 3.60 20.44
N TRP A 31 8.13 3.16 20.02
CA TRP A 31 9.38 3.89 20.27
C TRP A 31 9.47 5.16 19.41
N PHE A 32 9.16 5.04 18.13
CA PHE A 32 9.24 6.15 17.17
C PHE A 32 7.87 6.75 16.83
N SER A 33 6.79 6.20 17.43
CA SER A 33 5.41 6.57 17.10
C SER A 33 5.12 6.42 15.62
N TRP A 34 5.72 5.42 14.96
CA TRP A 34 5.49 5.17 13.53
C TRP A 34 4.29 4.26 13.31
N THR A 35 3.68 4.41 12.14
CA THR A 35 2.58 3.56 11.72
C THR A 35 2.97 2.83 10.45
N PHE A 36 2.80 1.51 10.43
CA PHE A 36 3.08 0.64 9.30
C PHE A 36 1.77 0.08 8.78
N SER A 37 1.45 0.32 7.52
CA SER A 37 0.33 -0.30 6.81
C SER A 37 0.88 -1.34 5.86
N VAL A 38 0.61 -2.61 6.12
CA VAL A 38 1.09 -3.75 5.36
C VAL A 38 -0.06 -4.35 4.57
N SER A 39 -0.10 -4.10 3.26
CA SER A 39 -0.99 -4.80 2.32
C SER A 39 -0.23 -5.96 1.70
N TRP A 40 -0.49 -7.17 2.19
CA TRP A 40 0.29 -8.34 1.81
C TRP A 40 0.13 -8.66 0.31
N GLY A 41 1.25 -8.97 -0.36
CA GLY A 41 1.31 -9.17 -1.82
C GLY A 41 1.30 -7.89 -2.66
N TYR A 42 1.12 -6.70 -2.06
CA TYR A 42 1.06 -5.44 -2.81
C TYR A 42 2.09 -4.39 -2.35
N ALA A 43 1.92 -3.81 -1.16
CA ALA A 43 2.76 -2.71 -0.70
C ALA A 43 2.80 -2.59 0.82
N VAL A 44 3.89 -2.00 1.32
CA VAL A 44 4.04 -1.55 2.71
C VAL A 44 4.19 -0.05 2.70
N GLN A 45 3.33 0.64 3.44
CA GLN A 45 3.41 2.09 3.64
C GLN A 45 3.91 2.38 5.06
N VAL A 46 4.93 3.20 5.16
CA VAL A 46 5.55 3.60 6.43
C VAL A 46 5.27 5.07 6.68
N PHE A 47 4.52 5.37 7.74
CA PHE A 47 4.22 6.71 8.19
C PHE A 47 5.16 7.05 9.36
N GLY A 48 5.90 8.16 9.22
CA GLY A 48 6.83 8.65 10.24
C GLY A 48 6.17 9.30 11.45
N ASN A 49 4.87 9.06 11.64
CA ASN A 49 4.03 9.65 12.68
C ASN A 49 2.90 8.69 13.08
N HIS A 50 2.26 8.99 14.20
CA HIS A 50 1.12 8.22 14.67
C HIS A 50 -0.10 8.57 13.82
N MET A 51 -0.67 7.57 13.16
CA MET A 51 -1.85 7.72 12.31
C MET A 51 -3.05 7.05 12.96
N PHE A 52 -4.21 7.71 12.94
CA PHE A 52 -5.44 7.07 13.39
C PHE A 52 -5.78 5.89 12.49
N LEU A 53 -6.26 4.79 13.09
CA LEU A 53 -6.55 3.56 12.36
C LEU A 53 -7.51 3.81 11.19
N LEU A 54 -8.57 4.59 11.40
CA LEU A 54 -9.54 4.94 10.35
C LEU A 54 -8.89 5.68 9.17
N ASP A 55 -7.86 6.49 9.42
CA ASP A 55 -7.14 7.21 8.37
C ASP A 55 -6.18 6.31 7.58
N VAL A 56 -5.71 5.22 8.20
CA VAL A 56 -4.84 4.23 7.55
C VAL A 56 -5.63 3.20 6.76
N LEU A 57 -6.84 2.86 7.22
CA LEU A 57 -7.74 1.94 6.55
C LEU A 57 -8.38 2.56 5.30
N ARG A 58 -8.55 3.88 5.24
CA ARG A 58 -9.01 4.58 4.04
C ARG A 58 -8.00 4.41 2.90
N ALA A 59 -8.50 3.96 1.75
CA ALA A 59 -7.67 3.77 0.57
C ALA A 59 -7.10 5.12 0.09
N GLN A 60 -5.82 5.14 -0.25
CA GLN A 60 -5.20 6.31 -0.87
C GLN A 60 -5.84 6.55 -2.25
N GLN A 61 -6.20 7.79 -2.55
CA GLN A 61 -6.74 8.13 -3.87
C GLN A 61 -5.69 7.87 -4.97
N THR A 62 -6.05 7.09 -5.98
CA THR A 62 -5.19 6.72 -7.12
C THR A 62 -5.78 7.12 -8.48
N PHE A 63 -6.92 7.79 -8.48
CA PHE A 63 -7.63 8.23 -9.68
C PHE A 63 -7.70 9.75 -9.73
N GLU A 64 -7.67 10.28 -10.95
CA GLU A 64 -7.89 11.68 -11.24
C GLU A 64 -8.98 11.84 -12.30
N PRO A 65 -9.78 12.91 -12.24
CA PRO A 65 -10.77 13.20 -13.26
C PRO A 65 -10.11 13.45 -14.62
N TRP A 66 -10.69 12.87 -15.67
CA TRP A 66 -10.22 13.08 -17.04
C TRP A 66 -10.40 14.53 -17.50
N ARG A 67 -11.54 15.17 -17.17
CA ARG A 67 -11.79 16.59 -17.48
C ARG A 67 -11.38 17.46 -16.29
N ARG A 68 -10.27 18.19 -16.43
CA ARG A 68 -9.85 19.22 -15.46
C ARG A 68 -10.85 20.39 -15.44
N GLY A 69 -11.18 20.88 -14.26
CA GLY A 69 -11.99 22.09 -14.07
C GLY A 69 -13.51 21.91 -14.14
N ASN A 70 -14.02 20.67 -14.26
CA ASN A 70 -15.44 20.42 -14.05
C ASN A 70 -15.68 20.15 -12.55
N PRO A 71 -16.44 21.00 -11.84
CA PRO A 71 -16.74 20.79 -10.41
C PRO A 71 -17.50 19.48 -10.15
N LEU A 72 -18.20 18.92 -11.16
CA LEU A 72 -18.83 17.60 -11.07
C LEU A 72 -17.84 16.45 -11.28
N ALA A 73 -16.63 16.69 -11.78
CA ALA A 73 -15.62 15.66 -11.97
C ALA A 73 -14.82 15.37 -10.68
N GLU A 74 -14.87 16.27 -9.69
CA GLU A 74 -14.41 15.99 -8.32
C GLU A 74 -15.46 15.20 -7.51
N ALA A 75 -16.65 14.94 -8.06
CA ALA A 75 -17.76 14.29 -7.35
C ALA A 75 -17.66 12.75 -7.25
N PHE A 76 -16.45 12.19 -7.24
CA PHE A 76 -16.28 10.78 -6.92
C PHE A 76 -16.59 10.58 -5.43
N ASN A 77 -17.77 10.06 -5.11
CA ASN A 77 -18.23 9.84 -3.73
C ASN A 77 -17.59 8.61 -3.07
N PHE A 78 -16.33 8.30 -3.38
CA PHE A 78 -15.57 7.24 -2.71
C PHE A 78 -14.88 7.84 -1.49
N ASP A 79 -14.97 7.15 -0.35
CA ASP A 79 -14.21 7.54 0.85
C ASP A 79 -12.73 7.16 0.64
N THR A 80 -11.99 8.08 0.03
CA THR A 80 -10.55 7.97 -0.17
C THR A 80 -9.81 9.03 0.61
N ARG A 81 -8.57 8.71 0.97
CA ARG A 81 -7.65 9.67 1.58
C ARG A 81 -6.86 10.38 0.50
N ASP A 82 -6.83 11.70 0.56
CA ASP A 82 -5.99 12.53 -0.29
C ASP A 82 -4.50 12.35 0.03
N HIS A 83 -3.65 12.74 -0.91
CA HIS A 83 -2.22 12.83 -0.64
C HIS A 83 -1.97 14.07 0.23
N HIS A 84 -1.17 13.91 1.29
CA HIS A 84 -0.78 15.05 2.10
C HIS A 84 -0.06 16.09 1.22
N MET A 85 -0.43 17.37 1.38
CA MET A 85 0.12 18.48 0.58
C MET A 85 1.64 18.58 0.73
N ASP A 86 2.12 18.48 1.97
CA ASP A 86 3.54 18.35 2.30
C ASP A 86 4.09 16.95 1.89
N PRO A 87 5.04 16.89 0.93
CA PRO A 87 5.66 15.64 0.51
C PRO A 87 6.40 14.91 1.64
N CYS A 88 6.96 15.64 2.61
CA CYS A 88 7.71 15.04 3.72
C CYS A 88 6.82 14.27 4.71
N ARG A 89 5.51 14.57 4.70
CA ARG A 89 4.50 13.87 5.50
C ARG A 89 3.83 12.71 4.77
N ARG A 90 4.18 12.48 3.50
CA ARG A 90 3.66 11.32 2.76
C ARG A 90 4.35 10.05 3.24
N PRO A 91 3.64 8.91 3.27
CA PRO A 91 4.26 7.67 3.67
C PRO A 91 5.34 7.25 2.66
N THR A 92 6.41 6.65 3.17
CA THR A 92 7.36 5.95 2.30
C THR A 92 6.73 4.62 1.89
N VAL A 93 6.65 4.35 0.58
CA VAL A 93 6.01 3.15 0.04
C VAL A 93 7.05 2.16 -0.47
N PHE A 94 6.96 0.92 -0.02
CA PHE A 94 7.75 -0.20 -0.50
C PHE A 94 6.82 -1.18 -1.22
N PHE A 95 7.10 -1.46 -2.49
CA PHE A 95 6.29 -2.37 -3.28
C PHE A 95 6.74 -3.81 -3.08
N PHE A 96 5.80 -4.73 -3.20
CA PHE A 96 6.07 -6.15 -3.12
C PHE A 96 7.10 -6.57 -4.16
N ASN A 97 8.05 -7.41 -3.75
CA ASN A 97 9.12 -7.91 -4.62
C ASN A 97 9.01 -9.43 -4.81
N ARG A 98 8.96 -10.19 -3.71
CA ARG A 98 8.83 -11.65 -3.72
C ARG A 98 8.38 -12.18 -2.37
N ALA A 99 7.77 -13.37 -2.37
CA ALA A 99 7.41 -14.13 -1.18
C ALA A 99 7.90 -15.57 -1.34
N ASN A 100 8.50 -16.12 -0.28
CA ASN A 100 9.00 -17.50 -0.27
C ASN A 100 8.73 -18.14 1.10
N PHE A 101 8.74 -19.47 1.14
CA PHE A 101 8.77 -20.20 2.40
C PHE A 101 10.18 -20.13 3.01
N SER A 102 10.25 -19.82 4.31
CA SER A 102 11.45 -19.94 5.13
C SER A 102 11.70 -21.40 5.47
N ARG A 103 12.92 -21.71 5.94
CA ARG A 103 13.30 -23.05 6.42
C ARG A 103 12.38 -23.56 7.53
N ASP A 104 11.82 -22.66 8.32
CA ASP A 104 10.93 -22.96 9.45
C ASP A 104 9.45 -23.07 9.03
N GLY A 105 9.15 -23.15 7.72
CA GLY A 105 7.78 -23.24 7.18
C GLY A 105 6.99 -21.92 7.18
N ARG A 106 7.56 -20.82 7.68
CA ARG A 106 6.92 -19.49 7.69
C ARG A 106 7.03 -18.79 6.33
N ILE A 107 6.03 -18.02 5.95
CA ILE A 107 6.09 -17.19 4.75
C ILE A 107 6.91 -15.92 5.04
N LYS A 108 7.92 -15.67 4.20
CA LYS A 108 8.73 -14.46 4.24
C LYS A 108 8.51 -13.68 2.95
N SER A 109 7.92 -12.49 3.08
CA SER A 109 7.80 -11.51 1.99
C SER A 109 8.93 -10.49 2.04
N SER A 110 9.29 -9.94 0.89
CA SER A 110 10.25 -8.86 0.76
C SER A 110 9.67 -7.76 -0.12
N TYR A 111 10.04 -6.52 0.22
CA TYR A 111 9.52 -5.31 -0.41
C TYR A 111 10.69 -4.41 -0.79
N ARG A 112 10.55 -3.64 -1.86
CA ARG A 112 11.59 -2.75 -2.38
C ARG A 112 11.01 -1.35 -2.59
N GLY A 113 11.72 -0.33 -2.12
CA GLY A 113 11.38 1.06 -2.38
C GLY A 113 11.76 1.43 -3.80
N LEU A 114 10.97 2.31 -4.43
CA LEU A 114 11.39 2.95 -5.67
C LEU A 114 12.47 3.97 -5.29
N ILE A 115 13.69 3.77 -5.78
CA ILE A 115 14.74 4.78 -5.69
C ILE A 115 14.34 5.86 -6.69
N SER A 116 14.03 7.06 -6.20
CA SER A 116 13.83 8.27 -7.00
C SER A 116 15.16 8.85 -7.44
#